data_AF-A0A094A2Q5-F1
#
_entry.id   AF-A0A094A2Q5-F1
#
_cell.length_a   1.000
_cell.length_b   1.000
_cell.length_c   1.000
_cell.angle_alpha   90.00
_cell.angle_beta   90.00
_cell.angle_gamma   90.00
#
_symmetry.space_group_name_H-M   'P 1'
#
loop_
_entity.id
_entity.type
_entity.pdbx_description
1 polymer ?
#
loop_
_entity_poly.entity_id
_entity_poly.type
_entity_poly.pdbx_seq_one_letter_code
_entity_poly.pdbx_strand_id
1 'polypeptide(L)' 'MGWYWYIREALWYVGGAVVYMAKVPERFAPGRFDVWGSSHQIFHVCVLLGAASHLAGAIKGFDYNHDPVTRRC' A
#
# COMPACT_ATOMS: atom_id res chain seq x y z
N MET A 1 1.67 -19.00 1.26
CA MET A 1 0.37 -18.29 1.10
C MET A 1 0.62 -16.81 0.85
N GLY A 2 0.19 -16.28 -0.30
CA GLY A 2 0.44 -14.89 -0.72
C GLY A 2 -0.70 -13.89 -0.41
N TRP A 3 -1.87 -14.38 0.00
CA TRP A 3 -3.08 -13.56 0.17
C TRP A 3 -2.94 -12.39 1.17
N TYR A 4 -2.11 -12.55 2.20
CA TYR A 4 -1.88 -11.49 3.19
C TYR A 4 -1.22 -10.24 2.57
N TRP A 5 -0.48 -10.38 1.46
CA TRP A 5 0.10 -9.25 0.74
C TRP A 5 -0.98 -8.35 0.13
N TYR A 6 -2.04 -8.95 -0.43
CA TYR A 6 -3.17 -8.21 -1.00
C TYR A 6 -4.04 -7.55 0.08
N ILE A 7 -4.16 -8.16 1.27
CA ILE A 7 -4.80 -7.48 2.42
C ILE A 7 -3.99 -6.27 2.84
N ARG A 8 -2.65 -6.39 2.91
CA ARG A 8 -1.79 -5.25 3.22
C ARG A 8 -1.89 -4.15 2.18
N GLU A 9 -1.91 -4.50 0.89
CA GLU A 9 -2.17 -3.55 -0.20
C GLU A 9 -3.49 -2.79 0.01
N ALA A 10 -4.58 -3.51 0.28
CA ALA A 10 -5.87 -2.91 0.53
C ALA A 10 -5.86 -1.96 1.74
N LEU A 11 -5.19 -2.35 2.83
CA LEU A 11 -5.04 -1.49 4.02
C LEU A 11 -4.27 -0.20 3.69
N TRP A 12 -3.19 -0.28 2.91
CA TRP A 12 -2.44 0.91 2.51
C TRP A 12 -3.25 1.84 1.61
N TYR A 13 -3.93 1.31 0.59
CA TYR A 13 -4.71 2.13 -0.32
C TYR A 13 -5.94 2.75 0.35
N VAL A 14 -6.74 1.95 1.07
CA VAL A 14 -7.94 2.46 1.75
C VAL A 14 -7.55 3.40 2.88
N GLY A 15 -6.58 3.01 3.70
CA GLY A 15 -6.09 3.86 4.79
C GLY A 15 -5.53 5.18 4.29
N GLY A 16 -4.66 5.14 3.27
CA GLY A 16 -4.12 6.34 2.63
C GLY A 16 -5.21 7.24 2.05
N ALA A 17 -6.20 6.66 1.35
CA ALA A 17 -7.32 7.41 0.78
C ALA A 17 -8.18 8.09 1.85
N VAL A 18 -8.44 7.39 2.98
CA VAL A 18 -9.16 7.97 4.13
C VAL A 18 -8.39 9.15 4.72
N VAL A 19 -7.07 9.01 4.93
CA VAL A 19 -6.21 10.09 5.44
C VAL A 19 -6.23 11.31 4.51
N TYR A 20 -6.09 11.07 3.19
CA TYR A 20 -6.15 12.11 2.16
C TYR A 20 -7.49 12.84 2.14
N MET A 21 -8.61 12.11 2.10
CA MET A 21 -9.94 12.70 2.06
C MET A 21 -10.27 13.47 3.34
N ALA A 22 -9.83 12.96 4.49
CA ALA A 22 -10.03 13.61 5.78
C ALA A 22 -9.14 14.86 5.98
N LYS A 23 -8.16 15.08 5.10
CA LYS A 23 -7.13 16.13 5.18
C LYS A 23 -6.38 16.13 6.52
N VAL A 24 -6.07 14.94 7.04
CA VAL A 24 -5.33 14.78 8.30
C VAL A 24 -3.85 14.59 7.96
N PRO A 25 -2.93 15.34 8.61
CA PRO A 25 -3.10 16.16 9.82
C PRO A 25 -3.39 17.65 9.59
N GLU A 26 -3.31 18.17 8.37
CA GLU A 26 -3.38 19.61 8.10
C GLU A 26 -4.70 20.27 8.52
N ARG A 27 -5.79 19.49 8.61
CA ARG A 27 -7.08 19.93 9.15
C ARG A 27 -6.99 20.41 10.59
N PHE A 28 -6.10 19.83 11.40
CA PHE A 28 -5.98 20.14 12.82
C PHE A 28 -4.95 21.24 13.13
N ALA A 29 -4.02 21.49 12.20
CA ALA A 29 -3.02 22.55 12.35
C ALA A 29 -2.74 23.22 11.00
N PRO A 30 -3.59 24.17 10.58
CA PRO A 30 -3.40 24.94 9.36
C PRO A 30 -2.03 25.66 9.35
N GLY A 31 -1.34 25.65 8.22
CA GLY A 31 -0.04 26.31 8.03
C GLY A 31 1.18 25.51 8.53
N ARG A 32 0.99 24.42 9.28
CA ARG A 32 2.12 23.60 9.78
C ARG A 32 2.60 22.54 8.78
N PHE A 33 1.74 22.12 7.86
CA PHE A 33 2.00 21.00 6.95
C PHE A 33 2.07 21.42 5.48
N ASP A 34 2.36 22.71 5.22
CA ASP A 34 2.31 23.28 3.87
C ASP A 34 3.43 22.73 2.97
N VAL A 35 4.58 22.39 3.55
CA VAL A 35 5.74 21.85 2.81
C VAL A 35 5.95 20.36 3.07
N TRP A 36 5.75 19.90 4.31
CA TRP A 36 6.03 18.53 4.71
C TRP A 36 4.92 17.93 5.58
N GLY A 37 4.63 16.65 5.38
CA GLY A 37 3.70 15.87 6.20
C GLY A 37 2.23 16.15 5.92
N SER A 38 1.88 16.75 4.77
CA SER A 38 0.48 16.91 4.37
C SER A 38 -0.17 15.55 4.08
N SER A 39 -1.49 15.47 4.22
CA SER A 39 -2.25 14.25 3.91
C SER A 39 -1.97 13.71 2.50
N HIS A 40 -1.73 14.60 1.52
CA HIS A 40 -1.39 14.21 0.15
C HIS A 40 0.00 13.55 0.07
N GLN A 41 0.99 14.03 0.81
CA GLN A 41 2.30 13.38 0.88
C GLN A 41 2.22 12.03 1.58
N ILE A 42 1.47 11.95 2.69
CA ILE A 42 1.23 10.68 3.39
C ILE A 42 0.54 9.68 2.45
N PHE A 43 -0.45 10.14 1.68
CA PHE A 43 -1.11 9.32 0.67
C PHE A 43 -0.16 8.75 -0.38
N HIS A 44 0.75 9.57 -0.93
CA HIS A 44 1.77 9.07 -1.87
C HIS A 44 2.64 7.98 -1.24
N VAL A 45 3.06 8.14 0.02
CA VAL A 45 3.81 7.10 0.74
C VAL A 45 2.98 5.82 0.89
N CYS A 46 1.71 5.93 1.27
CA CYS A 46 0.80 4.78 1.34
C CYS A 46 0.65 4.09 -0.02
N VAL A 47 0.55 4.85 -1.12
CA VAL A 47 0.47 4.29 -2.48
C VAL A 47 1.72 3.50 -2.83
N LEU A 48 2.92 4.01 -2.52
CA LEU A 48 4.18 3.29 -2.73
C LEU A 48 4.22 1.97 -1.93
N LEU A 49 3.77 1.98 -0.67
CA LEU A 49 3.71 0.78 0.17
C LEU A 49 2.66 -0.23 -0.34
N GLY A 50 1.53 0.26 -0.86
CA GLY A 50 0.52 -0.55 -1.54
C GLY A 50 1.09 -1.25 -2.76
N ALA A 51 1.74 -0.51 -3.66
CA ALA A 51 2.38 -1.05 -4.85
C ALA A 51 3.49 -2.09 -4.53
N ALA A 52 4.31 -1.82 -3.51
CA ALA A 52 5.32 -2.78 -3.05
C ALA A 52 4.68 -4.08 -2.49
N SER A 53 3.58 -3.95 -1.77
CA SER A 53 2.82 -5.10 -1.26
C SER A 53 2.21 -5.91 -2.40
N HIS A 54 1.65 -5.23 -3.41
CA HIS A 54 1.12 -5.85 -4.63
C HIS A 54 2.19 -6.67 -5.35
N LEU A 55 3.35 -6.06 -5.58
CA LEU A 55 4.48 -6.71 -6.26
C LEU A 55 4.95 -7.95 -5.50
N ALA A 56 5.08 -7.88 -4.17
CA ALA A 56 5.46 -9.03 -3.35
C ALA A 56 4.42 -10.17 -3.41
N GLY A 57 3.13 -9.84 -3.45
CA GLY A 57 2.05 -10.79 -3.67
C GLY A 57 2.15 -11.47 -5.03
N ALA A 58 2.35 -10.66 -6.08
CA ALA A 58 2.48 -11.14 -7.47
C ALA A 58 3.69 -12.05 -7.65
N ILE A 59 4.86 -11.69 -7.11
CA ILE A 59 6.07 -12.53 -7.15
C ILE A 59 5.80 -13.87 -6.45
N LYS A 60 5.20 -13.87 -5.25
CA LYS A 60 4.85 -15.14 -4.59
C LYS A 60 3.88 -16.00 -5.41
N GLY A 61 2.94 -15.39 -6.11
CA GLY A 61 2.02 -16.09 -7.01
C GLY A 61 2.76 -16.66 -8.22
N PHE A 62 3.68 -15.89 -8.81
CA PHE A 62 4.53 -16.33 -9.90
C PHE A 62 5.39 -17.53 -9.50
N ASP A 63 6.12 -17.41 -8.38
CA ASP A 63 6.99 -18.46 -7.85
C ASP A 63 6.19 -19.74 -7.59
N TYR A 64 5.01 -19.65 -6.97
CA TYR A 64 4.16 -20.82 -6.73
C TYR A 64 3.76 -21.55 -8.01
N ASN A 65 3.45 -20.81 -9.07
CA ASN A 65 3.03 -21.38 -10.36
C ASN A 65 4.21 -21.91 -11.19
N HIS A 66 5.43 -21.44 -10.93
CA HIS A 66 6.62 -21.76 -11.73
C HIS A 66 7.61 -22.67 -10.99
N ASP A 67 7.39 -22.93 -9.70
CA ASP A 67 8.19 -23.84 -8.89
C ASP A 67 8.13 -25.28 -9.45
N PRO A 68 9.27 -25.86 -9.88
CA PRO A 68 9.33 -27.22 -10.42
C PRO A 68 8.81 -28.29 -9.45
N VAL A 69 8.87 -28.04 -8.13
CA VAL A 69 8.45 -28.97 -7.08
C VAL A 69 6.93 -28.96 -6.92
N THR A 70 6.26 -27.86 -7.25
CA THR A 70 4.79 -27.75 -7.16
C THR A 70 4.08 -28.03 -8.48
N ARG A 71 4.81 -28.13 -9.61
CA ARG A 71 4.23 -28.52 -10.90
C ARG A 71 3.64 -29.94 -10.80
N ARG A 72 2.31 -30.03 -10.68
CA ARG A 72 1.59 -31.27 -10.97
C ARG A 72 1.52 -31.41 -12.49
N CYS A 73 2.34 -32.32 -13.03
CA CYS A 73 2.12 -32.89 -14.36
C CYS A 73 0.77 -33.63 -14.38
#